data_AF-A0A7C4MB52-F1
#
_entry.id   AF-A0A7C4MB52-F1
#
_cell.length_a   1.000
_cell.length_b   1.000
_cell.length_c   1.000
_cell.angle_alpha   90.00
_cell.angle_beta   90.00
_cell.angle_gamma   90.00
#
_symmetry.space_group_name_H-M   'P 1'
#
loop_
_entity.id
_entity.type
_entity.pdbx_description
1 polymer ?
#
loop_
_entity_poly.entity_id
_entity_poly.type
_entity_poly.pdbx_seq_one_letter_code
_entity_poly.pdbx_strand_id
1 'polypeptide(L)'
;KHKVKVSSKGQIVIPSEIRDRYGFTKGTELIVKPLDENRILLEKVPRLSELFGFLGKARVSRVLLEDREREVCAENERREELGK
;
A
#
# COMPACT_ATOMS: atom_id res chain seq x y z
N LYS A 1 -5.45 19.36 -12.49
CA LYS A 1 -6.46 18.27 -12.42
C LYS A 1 -6.31 17.42 -13.68
N HIS A 2 -5.96 16.14 -13.56
CA HIS A 2 -5.82 15.23 -14.70
C HIS A 2 -7.09 14.39 -14.85
N LYS A 3 -7.67 14.35 -16.07
CA LYS A 3 -8.82 13.51 -16.37
C LYS A 3 -8.34 12.31 -17.18
N VAL A 4 -8.46 11.11 -16.61
CA VAL A 4 -8.04 9.86 -17.26
C VAL A 4 -9.26 8.99 -17.54
N LYS A 5 -9.18 8.15 -18.57
CA LYS A 5 -10.21 7.17 -18.89
C LYS A 5 -9.76 5.80 -18.40
N VAL A 6 -10.71 5.02 -17.91
CA VAL A 6 -10.50 3.61 -17.61
C VAL A 6 -10.45 2.85 -18.92
N SER A 7 -9.44 2.01 -19.12
CA SER A 7 -9.34 1.12 -20.28
C SER A 7 -10.39 0.01 -20.21
N SER A 8 -10.55 -0.74 -21.31
CA SER A 8 -11.46 -1.90 -21.36
C SER A 8 -11.16 -2.97 -20.33
N LYS A 9 -9.93 -3.03 -19.82
CA LYS A 9 -9.49 -3.99 -18.79
C LYS A 9 -9.55 -3.41 -17.36
N GLY A 10 -10.18 -2.25 -17.16
CA GLY A 10 -10.24 -1.63 -15.83
C GLY A 10 -8.97 -0.89 -15.40
N GLN A 11 -7.96 -0.77 -16.27
CA GLN A 11 -6.70 -0.11 -15.94
C GLN A 11 -6.80 1.40 -16.13
N ILE A 12 -6.19 2.17 -15.23
CA ILE A 12 -5.98 3.61 -15.37
C ILE A 12 -4.49 3.92 -15.54
N VAL A 13 -4.18 4.92 -16.36
CA VAL A 13 -2.81 5.38 -16.53
C VAL A 13 -2.54 6.52 -15.55
N ILE A 14 -1.53 6.37 -14.69
CA ILE A 14 -1.05 7.45 -13.84
C ILE A 14 -0.20 8.41 -14.71
N PRO A 15 -0.56 9.71 -14.83
CA PRO A 15 0.21 10.70 -15.59
C PRO A 15 1.65 10.82 -15.10
N SER A 16 2.58 11.14 -16.01
CA SER A 16 4.03 11.23 -15.73
C SER A 16 4.33 12.16 -14.55
N GLU A 17 3.75 13.35 -14.51
CA GLU A 17 3.93 14.33 -13.44
C GLU A 17 3.62 13.77 -12.04
N ILE A 18 2.60 12.90 -11.94
CA ILE A 18 2.22 12.24 -10.68
C ILE A 18 3.18 11.09 -10.40
N ARG A 19 3.55 10.29 -11.41
CA ARG A 19 4.51 9.20 -11.25
C ARG A 19 5.85 9.70 -10.72
N ASP A 20 6.37 10.77 -11.31
CA ASP A 20 7.69 11.30 -10.98
C ASP A 20 7.68 11.96 -9.59
N ARG A 21 6.63 12.73 -9.28
CA ARG A 21 6.46 13.40 -7.99
C ARG A 21 6.37 12.41 -6.82
N TYR A 22 5.68 11.29 -7.01
CA TYR A 22 5.41 10.32 -5.95
C TYR A 22 6.24 9.04 -6.06
N GLY A 23 7.18 8.98 -7.01
CA GLY A 23 8.08 7.84 -7.18
C GLY A 23 7.37 6.53 -7.51
N PHE A 24 6.32 6.60 -8.35
CA PHE A 24 5.67 5.41 -8.92
C PHE A 24 6.48 4.90 -10.12
N THR A 25 7.31 3.89 -9.87
CA THR A 25 8.14 3.26 -10.90
C THR A 25 7.51 1.96 -11.39
N LYS A 26 8.09 1.38 -12.45
CA LYS A 26 7.66 0.07 -12.94
C LYS A 26 7.77 -0.96 -11.80
N GLY A 27 6.69 -1.72 -11.59
CA GLY A 27 6.62 -2.74 -10.55
C GLY A 27 6.30 -2.21 -9.14
N THR A 28 6.12 -0.91 -8.95
CA THR A 28 5.61 -0.39 -7.67
C THR A 28 4.25 -0.99 -7.36
N GLU A 29 4.13 -1.57 -6.16
CA GLU A 29 2.87 -2.11 -5.66
C GLU A 29 2.06 -1.00 -4.99
N LEU A 30 0.75 -1.02 -5.22
CA LEU A 30 -0.19 -0.02 -4.72
C LEU A 30 -1.34 -0.73 -4.02
N ILE A 31 -1.70 -0.22 -2.85
CA ILE A 31 -2.94 -0.58 -2.18
C ILE A 31 -4.04 0.33 -2.74
N VAL A 32 -5.15 -0.28 -3.15
CA VAL A 32 -6.35 0.41 -3.63
C VAL A 32 -7.42 0.29 -2.56
N LYS A 33 -7.82 1.41 -1.96
CA LYS A 33 -8.86 1.46 -0.92
C LYS A 33 -10.05 2.29 -1.41
N PRO A 34 -11.29 1.79 -1.34
CA PRO A 34 -12.46 2.64 -1.50
C PRO A 34 -12.53 3.62 -0.32
N LEU A 35 -12.80 4.90 -0.61
CA LEU A 35 -13.09 5.90 0.42
C LEU A 35 -14.60 6.16 0.52
N ASP A 36 -15.28 6.18 -0.63
CA ASP A 36 -16.73 6.30 -0.79
C ASP A 36 -17.16 5.83 -2.20
N GLU A 37 -18.41 6.06 -2.57
CA GLU A 37 -19.00 5.66 -3.85
C GLU A 37 -18.26 6.20 -5.09
N ASN A 38 -17.57 7.34 -4.96
CA ASN A 38 -16.97 8.04 -6.10
C ASN A 38 -15.44 8.19 -6.00
N ARG A 39 -14.83 7.77 -4.88
CA ARG A 39 -13.42 8.00 -4.61
C ARG A 39 -12.70 6.73 -4.19
N ILE A 40 -11.55 6.52 -4.80
CA ILE A 40 -10.56 5.52 -4.41
C ILE A 40 -9.26 6.21 -4.00
N LEU A 41 -8.61 5.67 -2.98
CA LEU A 41 -7.28 6.04 -2.55
C LEU A 41 -6.27 5.03 -3.10
N LEU A 42 -5.18 5.54 -3.66
CA LEU A 42 -4.02 4.76 -4.07
C LEU A 42 -2.87 5.06 -3.11
N GLU A 43 -2.36 4.04 -2.44
CA GLU A 43 -1.29 4.16 -1.45
C GLU A 43 -0.10 3.29 -1.87
N LYS A 44 1.11 3.84 -1.82
CA LYS A 44 2.34 3.09 -2.14
C LYS A 44 2.64 2.09 -1.04
N VAL A 45 2.88 0.83 -1.41
CA VAL A 45 3.44 -0.16 -0.48
C VAL A 45 4.94 0.15 -0.31
N PRO A 46 5.40 0.53 0.89
CA PRO A 46 6.81 0.77 1.11
C PRO A 46 7.57 -0.55 1.01
N ARG A 47 8.58 -0.61 0.14
CA ARG A 47 9.47 -1.78 0.10
C ARG A 47 10.44 -1.69 1.26
N LEU A 48 10.77 -2.84 1.86
CA LEU A 48 11.76 -2.91 2.94
C LEU A 48 13.07 -2.21 2.56
N SER A 49 13.53 -2.36 1.32
CA SER A 49 14.72 -1.67 0.80
C SER A 49 14.61 -0.15 0.77
N GLU A 50 13.42 0.41 0.50
CA GLU A 50 13.16 1.85 0.54
C GLU A 50 13.03 2.35 2.00
N LEU A 51 12.43 1.54 2.87
CA LEU A 51 12.36 1.80 4.32
C LEU A 51 13.75 1.89 4.96
N PHE A 52 14.68 0.99 4.63
CA PHE A 52 16.06 1.03 5.16
C PHE A 52 16.86 2.26 4.72
N GLY A 53 16.59 2.81 3.54
CA GLY A 53 17.25 4.02 3.06
C GLY A 53 16.71 5.31 3.71
N PHE A 54 15.43 5.33 4.07
CA PHE A 54 14.73 6.52 4.59
C PHE A 54 14.60 6.54 6.12
N LEU A 55 14.30 5.40 6.74
CA LEU A 55 14.29 5.20 8.18
C LEU A 55 15.61 4.52 8.55
N GLY A 56 16.49 5.18 9.31
CA GLY A 56 17.66 4.49 9.87
C GLY A 56 17.28 3.21 10.64
N LYS A 57 18.19 2.24 10.73
CA LYS A 57 17.98 0.85 11.25
C LYS A 57 16.99 0.72 12.42
N ALA A 58 17.08 1.58 13.43
CA ALA A 58 16.23 1.53 14.62
C ALA A 58 14.74 1.77 14.35
N ARG A 59 14.41 2.66 13.40
CA ARG A 59 13.01 2.94 13.04
C ARG A 59 12.41 1.83 12.16
N VAL A 60 13.21 1.22 11.28
CA VAL A 60 12.76 0.07 10.47
C VAL A 60 12.44 -1.12 11.35
N SER A 61 13.27 -1.39 12.36
CA SER A 61 13.00 -2.45 13.33
C SER A 61 11.66 -2.28 14.03
N ARG A 62 11.23 -1.04 14.31
CA ARG A 62 9.94 -0.77 14.96
C ARG A 62 8.76 -1.02 14.01
N VAL A 63 8.84 -0.55 12.76
CA VAL A 63 7.80 -0.81 11.74
C VAL A 63 7.64 -2.31 11.47
N LEU A 64 8.75 -3.05 11.42
CA LEU A 64 8.72 -4.50 11.22
C LEU A 64 8.04 -5.25 12.39
N LEU A 65 8.26 -4.77 13.62
CA LEU A 65 7.60 -5.32 14.81
C LEU A 65 6.10 -5.04 14.78
N GLU A 66 5.69 -3.82 14.38
CA GLU A 66 4.28 -3.45 14.25
C GLU A 66 3.55 -4.27 13.18
N ASP A 67 4.18 -4.53 12.03
CA ASP A 67 3.63 -5.41 10.99
C ASP A 67 3.46 -6.85 11.50
N ARG A 68 4.47 -7.36 12.23
CA ARG A 68 4.41 -8.70 12.83
C ARG A 68 3.28 -8.82 13.85
N GLU A 69 3.07 -7.79 14.66
CA GLU A 69 1.99 -7.73 15.64
C GLU A 69 0.61 -7.73 14.96
N ARG A 70 0.46 -7.01 13.85
CA ARG A 70 -0.79 -7.01 13.06
C ARG A 70 -1.11 -8.37 12.46
N GLU A 71 -0.12 -9.07 11.91
CA GLU A 71 -0.31 -10.42 11.38
C GLU A 71 -0.73 -11.40 12.49
N VAL A 72 -0.13 -11.31 13.66
CA VAL A 72 -0.47 -12.15 14.81
C VAL A 72 -1.89 -11.85 15.32
N CYS A 73 -2.29 -10.58 15.34
CA CYS A 73 -3.65 -10.18 15.72
C CYS A 73 -4.69 -10.78 14.75
N ALA A 74 -4.46 -10.63 13.44
CA ALA A 74 -5.34 -11.16 12.40
C ALA A 74 -5.36 -12.72 12.34
N GLU A 75 -4.29 -13.39 12.76
CA GLU A 75 -4.27 -14.85 12.91
C GLU A 75 -5.03 -15.32 14.15
N ASN A 76 -4.89 -14.62 15.27
CA ASN A 76 -5.61 -14.93 16.51
C ASN A 76 -7.12 -14.71 16.35
N GLU A 77 -7.54 -13.62 15.72
CA GLU A 77 -8.96 -13.37 15.41
C GLU A 77 -9.55 -14.51 14.58
N ARG A 78 -8.82 -14.98 13.54
CA ARG A 78 -9.24 -16.14 12.75
C ARG A 78 -9.31 -17.44 13.55
N ARG A 79 -8.40 -17.66 14.49
CA ARG A 79 -8.44 -18.84 15.39
C ARG A 79 -9.60 -18.79 16.38
N GLU A 80 -9.96 -17.62 16.89
CA GLU A 80 -11.10 -17.45 17.79
C GLU A 80 -12.44 -17.65 17.06
N GLU A 81 -12.55 -17.22 15.80
CA GLU A 81 -13.73 -17.45 14.96
C GLU A 81 -13.95 -18.94 14.64
N LEU A 82 -12.87 -19.70 14.45
CA LEU A 82 -12.93 -21.15 14.17
C LEU A 82 -13.06 -22.01 15.44
N GLY A 83 -12.89 -21.42 16.62
CA GLY A 83 -12.94 -22.09 17.92
C GLY A 83 -14.27 -21.94 18.67
N LYS A 84 -15.29 -21.34 18.05
CA LYS A 84 -16.67 -21.25 18.56
C LYS A 84 -17.63 -22.18 17.83
#